data_AF-P21760-F1
#
_entry.id   AF-P21760-F1
#
_cell.length_a   1.000
_cell.length_b   1.000
_cell.length_c   1.000
_cell.angle_alpha   90.00
_cell.angle_beta   90.00
_cell.angle_gamma   90.00
#
_symmetry.space_group_name_H-M   'P 1'
#
loop_
_entity.id
_entity.type
_entity.pdbx_description
1 polymer ?
#
loop_
_entity_poly.entity_id
_entity_poly.type
_entity_poly.pdbx_seq_one_letter_code
_entity_poly.pdbx_strand_id
1 'polypeptide(L)'
;MRTLALSLALALLCLLHTEAAATVPDRSEVAGKWYIVALASNTDFFLREKGKMKMVMARISFLGEDELEVSYAAPSPKGCRKWETTFKKTSDDGELYYSEEAEKTVEVLDTDYKSYAVIFATRVKDGRTLHMMRLYSRSREVSPTAMAIFRKLARERNYTDEMVAVLPSQEECSVDEV
;
A
#
# COMPACT_ATOMS: atom_id res chain seq x y z
N MET A 1 -50.21 23.90 -5.98
CA MET A 1 -49.56 22.77 -6.69
C MET A 1 -48.06 22.95 -6.88
N ARG A 2 -47.54 24.14 -7.27
CA ARG A 2 -46.08 24.36 -7.46
C ARG A 2 -45.23 24.16 -6.20
N THR A 3 -45.72 24.55 -5.03
CA THR A 3 -45.00 24.39 -3.76
C THR A 3 -44.78 22.92 -3.36
N LEU A 4 -45.76 22.05 -3.62
CA LEU A 4 -45.66 20.62 -3.34
C LEU A 4 -44.58 19.92 -4.19
N ALA A 5 -44.41 20.36 -5.45
CA ALA A 5 -43.39 19.80 -6.34
C ALA A 5 -41.97 20.18 -5.87
N LEU A 6 -41.77 21.42 -5.39
CA LEU A 6 -40.49 21.90 -4.86
C LEU A 6 -40.09 21.16 -3.57
N SER A 7 -41.03 20.92 -2.65
CA SER A 7 -40.74 20.17 -1.43
C SER A 7 -40.38 18.71 -1.71
N LEU A 8 -41.02 18.08 -2.71
CA LEU A 8 -40.73 16.70 -3.09
C LEU A 8 -39.34 16.58 -3.73
N ALA A 9 -38.96 17.52 -4.60
CA ALA A 9 -37.63 17.56 -5.19
C ALA A 9 -36.53 17.78 -4.14
N LEU A 10 -36.75 18.66 -3.16
CA LEU A 10 -35.80 18.89 -2.08
C LEU A 10 -35.65 17.65 -1.18
N ALA A 11 -36.75 16.95 -0.88
CA ALA A 11 -36.70 15.67 -0.15
C ALA A 11 -35.94 14.58 -0.93
N LEU A 12 -36.11 14.49 -2.25
CA LEU A 12 -35.32 13.58 -3.09
C LEU A 12 -33.83 13.96 -3.12
N LEU A 13 -33.49 15.26 -3.16
CA LEU A 13 -32.11 15.75 -3.10
C LEU A 13 -31.44 15.50 -1.73
N CYS A 14 -32.21 15.57 -0.65
CA CYS A 14 -31.73 15.20 0.69
C CYS A 14 -31.50 13.70 0.83
N LEU A 15 -32.31 12.85 0.18
CA LEU A 15 -32.07 11.40 0.14
C LEU A 15 -30.83 11.02 -0.69
N LEU A 16 -30.45 11.84 -1.68
CA LEU A 16 -29.23 11.64 -2.46
C LEU A 16 -27.95 12.10 -1.75
N HIS A 17 -28.08 12.93 -0.71
CA HIS A 17 -26.98 13.27 0.21
C HIS A 17 -26.90 12.29 1.37
N THR A 18 -27.21 11.00 1.14
CA THR A 18 -26.44 9.98 1.84
C THR A 18 -25.02 10.09 1.31
N GLU A 19 -24.26 11.04 1.86
CA GLU A 19 -22.81 10.93 1.90
C GLU A 19 -22.56 9.49 2.30
N ALA A 20 -22.03 8.71 1.35
CA ALA A 20 -21.45 7.44 1.65
C ALA A 20 -20.35 7.80 2.63
N ALA A 21 -20.67 7.76 3.93
CA ALA A 21 -19.69 7.75 4.99
C ALA A 21 -18.72 6.69 4.54
N ALA A 22 -17.52 7.10 4.11
CA ALA A 22 -16.50 6.18 3.66
C ALA A 22 -16.35 5.21 4.81
N THR A 23 -16.88 3.99 4.62
CA THR A 23 -16.89 3.01 5.69
C THR A 23 -15.43 2.79 6.00
N VAL A 24 -15.00 3.24 7.19
CA VAL A 24 -13.66 2.95 7.68
C VAL A 24 -13.53 1.43 7.55
N PRO A 25 -12.60 0.93 6.72
CA PRO A 25 -12.52 -0.49 6.40
C PRO A 25 -12.34 -1.29 7.69
N ASP A 26 -12.94 -2.47 7.75
CA ASP A 26 -12.70 -3.35 8.88
C ASP A 26 -11.21 -3.73 8.90
N ARG A 27 -10.56 -3.52 10.05
CA ARG A 27 -9.16 -3.84 10.28
C ARG A 27 -8.87 -5.31 9.96
N SER A 28 -9.85 -6.19 10.15
CA SER A 28 -9.73 -7.61 9.80
C SER A 28 -9.43 -7.81 8.30
N GLU A 29 -9.93 -6.92 7.43
CA GLU A 29 -9.70 -6.98 5.99
C GLU A 29 -8.29 -6.52 5.60
N VAL A 30 -7.59 -5.73 6.42
CA VAL A 30 -6.22 -5.27 6.16
C VAL A 30 -5.17 -6.20 6.80
N ALA A 31 -5.50 -6.78 7.95
CA ALA A 31 -4.61 -7.67 8.69
C ALA A 31 -4.19 -8.92 7.89
N GLY A 32 -3.10 -9.55 8.32
CA GLY A 32 -2.62 -10.82 7.78
C GLY A 32 -1.69 -10.66 6.59
N LYS A 33 -1.67 -11.68 5.73
CA LYS A 33 -0.64 -11.89 4.72
C LYS A 33 -0.86 -11.09 3.44
N TRP A 34 0.22 -10.51 2.94
CA TRP A 34 0.32 -9.76 1.69
C TRP A 34 1.60 -10.12 0.94
N TYR A 35 1.59 -9.88 -0.36
CA TYR A 35 2.74 -10.00 -1.25
C TYR A 35 3.02 -8.64 -1.89
N ILE A 36 4.25 -8.18 -1.79
CA ILE A 36 4.70 -7.02 -2.57
C ILE A 36 5.14 -7.56 -3.93
N VAL A 37 4.33 -7.29 -4.95
CA VAL A 37 4.44 -7.91 -6.28
C VAL A 37 5.00 -6.99 -7.34
N ALA A 38 4.98 -5.67 -7.11
CA ALA A 38 5.64 -4.70 -7.99
C ALA A 38 6.20 -3.53 -7.18
N LEU A 39 7.26 -2.92 -7.72
CA LEU A 39 7.96 -1.78 -7.14
C LEU A 39 8.18 -0.69 -8.20
N ALA A 40 8.21 0.56 -7.77
CA ALA A 40 8.74 1.65 -8.58
C ALA A 40 9.66 2.56 -7.75
N SER A 41 10.84 2.89 -8.27
CA SER A 41 11.79 3.81 -7.63
C SER A 41 12.80 4.31 -8.67
N ASN A 42 13.31 5.53 -8.47
CA ASN A 42 14.32 6.15 -9.32
C ASN A 42 15.72 6.14 -8.69
N THR A 43 15.91 5.43 -7.57
CA THR A 43 17.22 5.36 -6.90
C THR A 43 18.21 4.52 -7.72
N ASP A 44 19.48 4.94 -7.78
CA ASP A 44 20.54 4.20 -8.50
C ASP A 44 20.65 2.75 -8.05
N PHE A 45 20.48 2.50 -6.74
CA PHE A 45 20.48 1.15 -6.19
C PHE A 45 19.34 0.32 -6.77
N PHE A 46 18.11 0.86 -6.79
CA PHE A 46 16.98 0.15 -7.35
C PHE A 46 17.16 -0.10 -8.85
N LEU A 47 17.54 0.91 -9.62
CA LEU A 47 17.73 0.77 -11.08
C LEU A 47 18.76 -0.32 -11.43
N ARG A 48 19.83 -0.43 -10.64
CA ARG A 48 20.87 -1.45 -10.81
C ARG A 48 20.43 -2.85 -10.34
N GLU A 49 19.74 -2.95 -9.21
CA GLU A 49 19.49 -4.23 -8.53
C GLU A 49 18.09 -4.82 -8.77
N LYS A 50 17.14 -4.06 -9.34
CA LYS A 50 15.73 -4.49 -9.50
C LYS A 50 15.56 -5.82 -10.22
N GLY A 51 16.45 -6.16 -11.17
CA GLY A 51 16.42 -7.43 -11.89
C GLY A 51 16.75 -8.66 -11.03
N LYS A 52 17.30 -8.46 -9.81
CA LYS A 52 17.62 -9.52 -8.86
C LYS A 52 16.59 -9.63 -7.72
N MET A 53 15.67 -8.66 -7.63
CA MET A 53 14.66 -8.65 -6.57
C MET A 53 13.59 -9.70 -6.86
N LYS A 54 13.15 -10.39 -5.81
CA LYS A 54 12.01 -11.32 -5.84
C LYS A 54 10.89 -10.77 -4.97
N MET A 55 9.69 -11.33 -5.13
CA MET A 55 8.50 -10.96 -4.37
C MET A 55 8.76 -11.01 -2.85
N VAL A 56 8.35 -9.94 -2.15
CA VAL A 56 8.51 -9.83 -0.70
C VAL A 56 7.20 -10.21 -0.04
N MET A 57 7.25 -11.07 0.97
CA MET A 57 6.09 -11.35 1.82
C MET A 57 6.00 -10.30 2.92
N ALA A 58 4.80 -9.83 3.21
CA ALA A 58 4.51 -8.95 4.33
C ALA A 58 3.35 -9.52 5.16
N ARG A 59 3.39 -9.36 6.48
CA ARG A 59 2.26 -9.64 7.36
C ARG A 59 1.97 -8.39 8.18
N ILE A 60 0.72 -7.96 8.16
CA ILE A 60 0.25 -6.79 8.90
C ILE A 60 -0.50 -7.29 10.15
N SER A 61 -0.11 -6.79 11.31
CA SER A 61 -0.78 -6.99 12.60
C SER A 61 -1.07 -5.62 13.22
N PHE A 62 -2.16 -5.52 13.99
CA PHE A 62 -2.51 -4.30 14.70
C PHE A 62 -2.13 -4.44 16.17
N LEU A 63 -1.38 -3.46 16.69
CA LEU A 63 -0.90 -3.44 18.08
C LEU A 63 -1.79 -2.58 19.00
N GLY A 64 -2.50 -1.61 18.43
CA GLY A 64 -3.43 -0.70 19.13
C GLY A 64 -4.44 -0.14 18.13
N GLU A 65 -5.14 0.96 18.41
CA GLU A 65 -6.04 1.62 17.44
C GLU A 65 -5.27 2.24 16.27
N ASP A 66 -4.22 2.99 16.59
CA ASP A 66 -3.41 3.75 15.62
C ASP A 66 -2.02 3.15 15.38
N GLU A 67 -1.77 1.94 15.84
CA GLU A 67 -0.46 1.30 15.74
C GLU A 67 -0.56 -0.06 15.05
N LEU A 68 0.29 -0.27 14.06
CA LEU A 68 0.42 -1.53 13.33
C LEU A 68 1.88 -1.96 13.23
N GLU A 69 2.09 -3.25 13.19
CA GLU A 69 3.38 -3.87 12.92
C GLU A 69 3.33 -4.55 11.56
N VAL A 70 4.42 -4.42 10.79
CA VAL A 70 4.59 -5.12 9.54
C VAL A 70 5.86 -5.96 9.58
N SER A 71 5.69 -7.28 9.63
CA SER A 71 6.77 -8.22 9.41
C SER A 71 6.99 -8.40 7.91
N TYR A 72 8.24 -8.46 7.47
CA TYR A 72 8.63 -8.64 6.08
C TYR A 72 9.58 -9.83 5.94
N ALA A 73 9.50 -10.52 4.80
CA ALA A 73 10.42 -11.57 4.40
C ALA A 73 10.79 -11.42 2.92
N ALA A 74 12.07 -11.22 2.63
CA ALA A 74 12.60 -11.08 1.27
C ALA A 74 13.74 -12.06 1.01
N PRO A 75 13.70 -12.82 -0.11
CA PRO A 75 14.84 -13.61 -0.54
C PRO A 75 16.06 -12.73 -0.81
N SER A 76 17.23 -13.21 -0.43
CA SER A 76 18.51 -12.59 -0.76
C SER A 76 19.54 -13.67 -1.11
N PRO A 77 20.67 -13.32 -1.75
CA PRO A 77 21.76 -14.27 -1.99
C PRO A 77 22.33 -14.91 -0.71
N LYS A 78 22.13 -14.27 0.45
CA LYS A 78 22.57 -14.77 1.77
C LYS A 78 21.47 -15.57 2.50
N GLY A 79 20.37 -15.90 1.82
CA GLY A 79 19.20 -16.54 2.41
C GLY A 79 18.04 -15.58 2.64
N CYS A 80 17.04 -16.02 3.42
CA CYS A 80 15.83 -15.27 3.70
C CYS A 80 16.11 -14.15 4.71
N ARG A 81 15.94 -12.89 4.29
CA ARG A 81 16.04 -11.73 5.17
C ARG A 81 14.66 -11.40 5.73
N LYS A 82 14.55 -11.43 7.06
CA LYS A 82 13.34 -11.02 7.79
C LYS A 82 13.60 -9.72 8.55
N TRP A 83 12.59 -8.87 8.67
CA TRP A 83 12.62 -7.68 9.53
C TRP A 83 11.20 -7.21 9.84
N GLU A 84 11.05 -6.46 10.92
CA GLU A 84 9.78 -5.89 11.36
C GLU A 84 9.86 -4.36 11.31
N THR A 85 8.70 -3.72 11.28
CA THR A 85 8.60 -2.27 11.36
C THR A 85 7.26 -1.90 11.97
N THR A 86 7.32 -1.17 13.07
CA THR A 86 6.14 -0.59 13.71
C THR A 86 5.84 0.77 13.11
N PHE A 87 4.57 0.99 12.78
CA PHE A 87 4.05 2.23 12.23
C PHE A 87 2.93 2.76 13.10
N LYS A 88 2.93 4.07 13.30
CA LYS A 88 1.85 4.82 13.94
C LYS A 88 1.10 5.65 12.90
N LYS A 89 -0.22 5.63 12.95
CA LYS A 89 -1.10 6.47 12.13
C LYS A 89 -0.86 7.94 12.53
N THR A 90 -0.73 8.83 11.55
CA THR A 90 -0.41 10.25 11.80
C THR A 90 -1.51 11.22 11.40
N SER A 91 -2.57 10.75 10.74
CA SER A 91 -3.74 11.55 10.34
C SER A 91 -4.97 10.64 10.26
N ASP A 92 -6.14 11.17 10.61
CA ASP A 92 -7.43 10.50 10.36
C ASP A 92 -7.97 10.75 8.96
N ASP A 93 -7.63 11.90 8.37
CA ASP A 93 -8.11 12.33 7.04
C ASP A 93 -7.35 11.64 5.89
N GLY A 94 -6.40 10.75 6.19
CA GLY A 94 -5.66 9.99 5.20
C GLY A 94 -4.94 8.79 5.80
N GLU A 95 -4.69 7.77 4.98
CA GLU A 95 -3.98 6.55 5.38
C GLU A 95 -2.46 6.77 5.43
N LEU A 96 -2.04 7.69 6.30
CA LEU A 96 -0.65 8.08 6.52
C LEU A 96 -0.12 7.46 7.82
N TYR A 97 1.03 6.81 7.68
CA TYR A 97 1.68 6.06 8.73
C TYR A 97 3.15 6.44 8.83
N TYR A 98 3.68 6.56 10.04
CA TYR A 98 5.07 6.90 10.30
C TYR A 98 5.72 5.87 11.23
N SER A 99 6.94 5.48 10.88
CA SER A 99 7.84 4.69 11.72
C SER A 99 9.05 5.53 12.06
N GLU A 100 9.19 5.85 13.35
CA GLU A 100 10.33 6.61 13.88
C GLU A 100 11.63 5.80 13.76
N GLU A 101 11.60 4.53 14.16
CA GLU A 101 12.76 3.63 14.09
C GLU A 101 13.28 3.45 12.65
N ALA A 102 12.37 3.34 11.68
CA ALA A 102 12.74 3.15 10.29
C ALA A 102 12.97 4.47 9.52
N GLU A 103 12.73 5.62 10.16
CA GLU A 103 12.67 6.97 9.55
C GLU A 103 11.84 6.95 8.26
N LYS A 104 10.65 6.35 8.33
CA LYS A 104 9.85 5.98 7.15
C LYS A 104 8.40 6.42 7.29
N THR A 105 7.93 7.14 6.28
CA THR A 105 6.52 7.45 6.05
C THR A 105 5.92 6.54 4.99
N VAL A 106 4.68 6.10 5.19
CA VAL A 106 3.89 5.28 4.27
C VAL A 106 2.54 5.96 4.07
N GLU A 107 2.20 6.18 2.81
CA GLU A 107 0.91 6.71 2.36
C GLU A 107 0.24 5.63 1.49
N VAL A 108 -0.99 5.26 1.81
CA VAL A 108 -1.80 4.42 0.92
C VAL A 108 -2.42 5.30 -0.14
N LEU A 109 -2.08 5.04 -1.41
CA LEU A 109 -2.52 5.85 -2.54
C LEU A 109 -3.85 5.38 -3.12
N ASP A 110 -4.07 4.07 -3.10
CA ASP A 110 -5.25 3.41 -3.67
C ASP A 110 -5.32 1.98 -3.14
N THR A 111 -6.50 1.50 -2.79
CA THR A 111 -6.71 0.17 -2.20
C THR A 111 -8.19 -0.20 -2.27
N ASP A 112 -8.48 -1.49 -2.36
CA ASP A 112 -9.84 -2.02 -2.15
C ASP A 112 -9.97 -2.73 -0.79
N TYR A 113 -8.94 -2.63 0.05
CA TYR A 113 -8.77 -3.27 1.36
C TYR A 113 -8.78 -4.81 1.35
N LYS A 114 -9.09 -5.44 0.21
CA LYS A 114 -9.40 -6.87 0.13
C LYS A 114 -8.44 -7.64 -0.74
N SER A 115 -7.97 -7.05 -1.84
CA SER A 115 -7.19 -7.74 -2.86
C SER A 115 -5.87 -7.04 -3.18
N TYR A 116 -5.82 -5.71 -3.15
CA TYR A 116 -4.59 -4.96 -3.42
C TYR A 116 -4.50 -3.66 -2.61
N ALA A 117 -3.26 -3.16 -2.48
CA ALA A 117 -3.00 -1.79 -2.04
C ALA A 117 -1.78 -1.22 -2.76
N VAL A 118 -1.86 0.03 -3.19
CA VAL A 118 -0.74 0.80 -3.73
C VAL A 118 -0.22 1.72 -2.65
N ILE A 119 1.02 1.52 -2.25
CA ILE A 119 1.66 2.24 -1.15
C ILE A 119 2.81 3.09 -1.69
N PHE A 120 2.86 4.36 -1.31
CA PHE A 120 4.02 5.22 -1.46
C PHE A 120 4.80 5.29 -0.15
N ALA A 121 6.07 4.86 -0.20
CA ALA A 121 6.96 4.89 0.94
C ALA A 121 8.05 5.95 0.72
N THR A 122 8.22 6.81 1.72
CA THR A 122 9.33 7.76 1.81
C THR A 122 10.21 7.37 3.00
N ARG A 123 11.52 7.25 2.79
CA ARG A 123 12.47 6.95 3.86
C ARG A 123 13.60 7.97 3.84
N VAL A 124 13.92 8.52 5.00
CA VAL A 124 15.14 9.31 5.18
C VAL A 124 16.26 8.36 5.59
N LYS A 125 17.40 8.45 4.92
CA LYS A 125 18.59 7.66 5.23
C LYS A 125 19.83 8.45 4.88
N ASP A 126 20.76 8.60 5.83
CA ASP A 126 22.03 9.31 5.64
C ASP A 126 21.83 10.74 5.06
N GLY A 127 20.80 11.46 5.54
CA GLY A 127 20.41 12.79 5.07
C GLY A 127 19.79 12.83 3.67
N ARG A 128 19.55 11.68 3.04
CA ARG A 128 18.89 11.56 1.73
C ARG A 128 17.48 11.03 1.86
N THR A 129 16.58 11.58 1.07
CA THR A 129 15.19 11.13 0.99
C THR A 129 15.05 10.15 -0.17
N LEU A 130 14.55 8.96 0.12
CA LEU A 130 14.35 7.88 -0.85
C LEU A 130 12.86 7.60 -1.00
N HIS A 131 12.39 7.48 -2.23
CA HIS A 131 10.99 7.20 -2.54
C HIS A 131 10.83 5.86 -3.24
N MET A 132 9.76 5.14 -2.89
CA MET A 132 9.41 3.87 -3.50
C MET A 132 7.91 3.65 -3.48
N MET A 133 7.32 3.37 -4.65
CA MET A 133 5.97 2.82 -4.74
C MET A 133 6.01 1.30 -4.66
N ARG A 134 4.98 0.72 -4.05
CA ARG A 134 4.81 -0.72 -3.87
C ARG A 134 3.39 -1.13 -4.20
N LEU A 135 3.23 -2.21 -4.96
CA LEU A 135 1.95 -2.89 -5.12
C LEU A 135 1.90 -4.09 -4.18
N TYR A 136 1.01 -4.02 -3.20
CA TYR A 136 0.64 -5.13 -2.33
C TYR A 136 -0.53 -5.88 -2.97
N SER A 137 -0.51 -7.20 -2.87
CA SER A 137 -1.55 -8.11 -3.36
C SER A 137 -1.81 -9.21 -2.34
N ARG A 138 -3.05 -9.69 -2.20
CA ARG A 138 -3.35 -10.89 -1.41
C ARG A 138 -2.90 -12.18 -2.09
N SER A 139 -2.68 -12.16 -3.40
CA SER A 139 -2.17 -13.28 -4.19
C SER A 139 -0.74 -13.00 -4.68
N ARG A 140 0.00 -14.07 -4.96
CA ARG A 140 1.28 -13.98 -5.69
C ARG A 140 1.07 -13.55 -7.15
N GLU A 141 -0.12 -13.76 -7.69
CA GLU A 141 -0.47 -13.32 -9.02
C GLU A 141 -0.78 -11.81 -9.04
N VAL A 142 -0.24 -11.14 -10.05
CA VAL A 142 -0.47 -9.71 -10.26
C VAL A 142 -1.78 -9.53 -11.01
N SER A 143 -2.81 -9.03 -10.32
CA SER A 143 -4.08 -8.66 -10.97
C SER A 143 -3.82 -7.62 -12.07
N PRO A 144 -4.31 -7.83 -13.31
CA PRO A 144 -4.17 -6.86 -14.40
C PRO A 144 -4.74 -5.49 -14.03
N THR A 145 -5.86 -5.46 -13.30
CA THR A 145 -6.50 -4.22 -12.82
C THR A 145 -5.60 -3.50 -11.82
N ALA A 146 -5.11 -4.20 -10.80
CA ALA A 146 -4.25 -3.60 -9.78
C ALA A 146 -2.92 -3.10 -10.39
N MET A 147 -2.37 -3.82 -11.37
CA MET A 147 -1.17 -3.38 -12.09
C MET A 147 -1.42 -2.15 -12.98
N ALA A 148 -2.60 -2.06 -13.61
CA ALA A 148 -2.96 -0.88 -14.39
C ALA A 148 -3.06 0.37 -13.51
N ILE A 149 -3.67 0.25 -12.33
CA ILE A 149 -3.74 1.32 -11.32
C ILE A 149 -2.33 1.69 -10.86
N PHE A 150 -1.50 0.70 -10.50
CA PHE A 150 -0.12 0.92 -10.08
C PHE A 150 0.69 1.70 -11.14
N ARG A 151 0.61 1.31 -12.42
CA ARG A 151 1.31 2.01 -13.52
C ARG A 151 0.76 3.42 -13.76
N LYS A 152 -0.55 3.62 -13.61
CA LYS A 152 -1.15 4.96 -13.70
C LYS A 152 -0.57 5.88 -12.62
N LEU A 153 -0.65 5.48 -11.36
CA LEU A 153 -0.13 6.25 -10.22
C LEU A 153 1.39 6.45 -10.31
N ALA A 154 2.12 5.46 -10.83
CA ALA A 154 3.57 5.57 -11.04
C ALA A 154 3.91 6.66 -12.07
N ARG A 155 3.18 6.71 -13.20
CA ARG A 155 3.35 7.76 -14.22
C ARG A 155 2.98 9.14 -13.70
N GLU A 156 1.90 9.26 -12.93
CA GLU A 156 1.51 10.53 -12.29
C GLU A 156 2.59 11.07 -11.34
N ARG A 157 3.41 10.19 -10.78
CA ARG A 157 4.59 10.51 -9.96
C ARG A 157 5.90 10.51 -10.74
N ASN A 158 5.85 10.59 -12.08
CA ASN A 158 6.99 10.66 -12.99
C ASN A 158 7.93 9.44 -12.98
N TYR A 159 7.46 8.27 -12.54
CA TYR A 159 8.19 7.02 -12.75
C TYR A 159 7.97 6.52 -14.19
N THR A 160 9.07 6.25 -14.89
CA THR A 160 9.05 5.61 -16.21
C THR A 160 8.92 4.09 -16.06
N ASP A 161 8.61 3.39 -17.15
CA ASP A 161 8.54 1.91 -17.12
C ASP A 161 9.89 1.26 -16.74
N GLU A 162 11.02 1.91 -17.02
CA GLU A 162 12.34 1.44 -16.58
C GLU A 162 12.51 1.50 -15.05
N MET A 163 11.85 2.46 -14.40
CA MET A 163 11.81 2.64 -12.96
C MET A 163 10.81 1.70 -12.27
N VAL A 164 10.08 0.87 -13.03
CA VAL A 164 9.13 -0.13 -12.52
C VAL A 164 9.74 -1.53 -12.62
N ALA A 165 9.49 -2.35 -11.60
CA ALA A 165 9.81 -3.77 -11.61
C ALA A 165 8.62 -4.60 -11.13
N VAL A 166 8.20 -5.57 -11.94
CA VAL A 166 7.32 -6.65 -11.51
C VAL A 166 8.20 -7.74 -10.92
N LEU A 167 7.89 -8.16 -9.71
CA LEU A 167 8.73 -9.07 -8.95
C LEU A 167 8.33 -10.52 -9.24
N PRO A 168 9.28 -11.39 -9.63
CA PRO A 168 8.99 -12.81 -9.79
C PRO A 168 8.60 -13.42 -8.44
N SER A 169 7.64 -14.35 -8.50
CA SER A 169 7.17 -15.13 -7.35
C SER A 169 8.29 -15.95 -6.71
N GLN A 170 8.10 -16.28 -5.43
CA GLN A 170 9.02 -17.10 -4.64
C GLN A 170 8.27 -17.83 -3.51
N GLU A 171 8.79 -19.00 -3.12
CA GLU A 171 8.24 -19.85 -2.05
C GLU A 171 9.20 -20.05 -0.87
N GLU A 172 10.47 -19.69 -1.03
CA GLU A 172 11.58 -20.01 -0.13
C GLU A 172 11.61 -19.16 1.15
N CYS A 173 10.93 -18.01 1.17
CA CYS A 173 11.07 -17.00 2.23
C CYS A 173 9.72 -16.43 2.63
N SER A 174 9.22 -16.82 3.81
CA SER A 174 7.97 -16.35 4.38
C SER A 174 8.17 -15.65 5.72
N VAL A 175 7.24 -14.77 6.07
CA VAL A 175 7.02 -14.40 7.48
C VAL A 175 6.31 -15.55 8.15
N ASP A 176 6.77 -15.97 9.33
CA ASP A 176 6.23 -17.15 10.00
C ASP A 176 4.75 -16.95 10.35
N GLU A 177 3.98 -18.04 10.36
CA GLU A 177 2.64 -18.03 10.96
C GLU A 177 2.85 -18.15 12.48
N VAL A 178 2.43 -17.12 13.24
CA VAL A 178 2.22 -17.27 14.68
C VAL A 178 1.03 -18.21 14.89
#